data_AF-A0A2U3AWW8-F1
#
_entry.id   AF-A0A2U3AWW8-F1
#
_cell.length_a   1.000
_cell.length_b   1.000
_cell.length_c   1.000
_cell.angle_alpha   90.00
_cell.angle_beta   90.00
_cell.angle_gamma   90.00
#
_symmetry.space_group_name_H-M   'P 1'
#
loop_
_entity.id
_entity.type
_entity.pdbx_description
1 polymer ?
#
loop_
_entity_poly.entity_id
_entity_poly.type
_entity_poly.pdbx_seq_one_letter_code
_entity_poly.pdbx_strand_id
1 'polypeptide(L)'
;MKTISAILCLLVPFLGMTQTIEKFSIDSGGASATAGGIEILYTIGEVNVQELSAGNIQVSEGFINGSMKIKIDPKVFLQGPLLNPVNAGLMNDNLRSSNYIPTTSPYADAATCDVS
;
A
#
# COMPACT_ATOMS: atom_id res chain seq x y z
N MET A 1 -23.58 -11.21 69.46
CA MET A 1 -22.47 -11.97 68.86
C MET A 1 -22.96 -13.10 67.96
N LYS A 2 -23.86 -13.99 68.43
CA LYS A 2 -24.39 -15.12 67.64
C LYS A 2 -25.06 -14.72 66.30
N THR A 3 -25.84 -13.64 66.29
CA THR A 3 -26.50 -13.11 65.09
C THR A 3 -25.53 -12.52 64.07
N ILE A 4 -24.49 -11.81 64.51
CA ILE A 4 -23.46 -11.25 63.63
C ILE A 4 -22.63 -12.38 63.00
N SER A 5 -22.27 -13.41 63.78
CA SER A 5 -21.60 -14.60 63.25
C SER A 5 -22.45 -15.37 62.23
N ALA A 6 -23.77 -15.45 62.42
CA ALA A 6 -24.68 -16.09 61.47
C ALA A 6 -24.76 -15.32 60.13
N ILE A 7 -24.83 -13.99 60.18
CA ILE A 7 -24.83 -13.14 58.99
C ILE A 7 -23.50 -13.25 58.23
N LEU A 8 -22.37 -13.27 58.94
CA LEU A 8 -21.06 -13.43 58.33
C LEU A 8 -20.89 -14.78 57.62
N CYS A 9 -21.46 -15.85 58.19
CA CYS A 9 -21.44 -17.18 57.58
C CYS A 9 -22.24 -17.24 56.26
N LEU A 10 -23.29 -16.43 56.15
CA LEU A 10 -24.14 -16.33 54.95
C LEU A 10 -23.46 -15.61 53.77
N LEU A 11 -22.39 -14.88 54.01
CA LEU A 11 -21.63 -14.14 52.99
C LEU A 11 -20.48 -14.97 52.36
N VAL A 12 -20.11 -16.10 52.96
CA VAL A 12 -19.06 -17.01 52.49
C VAL A 12 -19.26 -17.55 51.06
N PRO A 13 -20.47 -17.92 50.60
CA PRO A 13 -20.63 -18.46 49.24
C PRO A 13 -20.36 -17.44 48.12
N PHE A 14 -20.31 -16.14 48.42
CA PHE A 14 -20.01 -15.10 47.42
C PHE A 14 -18.52 -14.93 47.13
N LEU A 15 -17.63 -15.56 47.91
CA LEU A 15 -16.18 -15.47 47.72
C LEU A 15 -15.62 -16.50 46.71
N GLY A 16 -16.45 -17.44 46.25
CA GLY A 16 -16.02 -18.57 45.42
C GLY A 16 -16.43 -18.52 43.95
N MET A 17 -16.98 -17.40 43.47
CA MET A 17 -17.39 -17.26 42.08
C MET A 17 -16.14 -17.08 41.20
N THR A 18 -15.63 -18.18 40.65
CA THR A 18 -14.58 -18.17 39.63
C THR A 18 -15.20 -18.22 38.23
N GLN A 19 -14.56 -17.57 37.27
CA GLN A 19 -14.96 -17.65 35.87
C GLN A 19 -14.21 -18.82 35.22
N THR A 20 -14.95 -19.78 34.67
CA THR A 20 -14.37 -20.85 33.86
C THR A 20 -14.14 -20.33 32.44
N ILE A 21 -12.88 -20.36 31.98
CA ILE A 21 -12.54 -20.14 30.57
C ILE A 21 -12.63 -21.49 29.88
N GLU A 22 -13.78 -21.76 29.26
CA GLU A 22 -13.97 -22.94 28.40
C GLU A 22 -13.18 -22.71 27.10
N LYS A 23 -12.40 -23.71 26.67
CA LYS A 23 -11.75 -23.68 25.36
C LYS A 23 -12.77 -24.02 24.30
N PHE A 24 -13.42 -23.02 23.73
CA PHE A 24 -14.25 -23.21 22.56
C PHE A 24 -13.35 -23.37 21.33
N SER A 25 -13.47 -24.48 20.61
CA SER A 25 -13.07 -24.53 19.20
C SER A 25 -14.12 -23.76 18.41
N ILE A 26 -13.70 -22.83 17.56
CA ILE A 26 -14.61 -22.17 16.63
C ILE A 26 -14.99 -23.23 15.58
N ASP A 27 -16.18 -23.82 15.72
CA ASP A 27 -16.69 -24.87 14.82
C ASP A 27 -17.13 -24.32 13.44
N SER A 28 -17.11 -22.99 13.26
CA SER A 28 -17.27 -22.36 11.96
C SER A 28 -15.91 -21.84 11.50
N GLY A 29 -15.08 -22.74 10.98
CA GLY A 29 -13.72 -22.45 10.48
C GLY A 29 -13.67 -21.56 9.24
N GLY A 30 -14.68 -20.71 9.02
CA GLY A 30 -14.82 -19.84 7.86
C GLY A 30 -16.23 -19.30 7.65
N ALA A 31 -16.41 -18.50 6.61
CA ALA A 31 -17.68 -18.01 6.06
C ALA A 31 -17.49 -17.52 4.62
N SER A 32 -18.55 -17.03 3.98
CA SER A 32 -18.45 -16.37 2.66
C SER A 32 -19.15 -15.02 2.63
N ALA A 33 -18.66 -14.12 1.77
CA ALA A 33 -19.23 -12.80 1.52
C ALA A 33 -19.42 -12.61 0.01
N THR A 34 -20.60 -12.13 -0.40
CA THR A 34 -20.92 -11.91 -1.83
C THR A 34 -21.23 -10.44 -2.08
N ALA A 35 -20.60 -9.85 -3.09
CA ALA A 35 -20.92 -8.51 -3.59
C ALA A 35 -20.66 -8.42 -5.10
N GLY A 36 -21.60 -7.84 -5.85
CA GLY A 36 -21.41 -7.59 -7.29
C GLY A 36 -21.16 -8.84 -8.15
N GLY A 37 -21.66 -10.00 -7.73
CA GLY A 37 -21.44 -11.28 -8.43
C GLY A 37 -20.12 -11.99 -8.10
N ILE A 38 -19.34 -11.46 -7.15
CA ILE A 38 -18.11 -12.08 -6.64
C ILE A 38 -18.42 -12.66 -5.26
N GLU A 39 -18.09 -13.95 -5.05
CA GLU A 39 -18.12 -14.60 -3.74
C GLU A 39 -16.68 -14.80 -3.24
N ILE A 40 -16.43 -14.39 -1.99
CA ILE A 40 -15.17 -14.63 -1.28
C ILE A 40 -15.46 -15.67 -0.19
N LEU A 41 -14.79 -16.81 -0.25
CA LEU A 41 -14.79 -17.82 0.81
C LEU A 41 -13.53 -17.59 1.64
N TYR A 42 -13.68 -17.49 2.97
CA TYR A 42 -12.56 -17.29 3.88
C TYR A 42 -12.63 -18.30 5.03
N THR A 43 -11.47 -18.78 5.45
CA THR A 43 -11.32 -19.68 6.60
C THR A 43 -10.75 -18.93 7.81
N ILE A 44 -11.12 -19.35 9.02
CA ILE A 44 -10.56 -18.79 10.26
C ILE A 44 -9.48 -19.74 10.76
N GLY A 45 -8.27 -19.21 11.00
CA GLY A 45 -7.15 -19.96 11.58
C GLY A 45 -6.07 -20.39 10.59
N GLU A 46 -6.27 -20.16 9.30
CA GLU A 46 -5.24 -20.30 8.27
C GLU A 46 -4.66 -18.92 7.94
N VAL A 47 -3.33 -18.80 7.93
CA VAL A 47 -2.67 -17.56 7.49
C VAL A 47 -2.53 -17.63 5.98
N ASN A 48 -3.37 -16.87 5.27
CA ASN A 48 -3.19 -16.60 3.86
C ASN A 48 -2.71 -15.15 3.69
N VAL A 49 -1.51 -14.95 3.14
CA VAL A 49 -0.99 -13.61 2.83
C VAL A 49 -0.55 -13.64 1.38
N GLN A 50 -1.50 -13.40 0.49
CA GLN A 50 -1.28 -13.39 -0.94
C GLN A 50 -2.11 -12.30 -1.61
N GLU A 51 -1.58 -11.74 -2.68
CA GLU A 51 -2.35 -10.92 -3.61
C GLU A 51 -2.68 -11.80 -4.82
N LEU A 52 -3.98 -11.98 -5.10
CA LEU A 52 -4.45 -12.75 -6.23
C LEU A 52 -5.10 -11.82 -7.25
N SER A 53 -4.59 -11.85 -8.48
CA SER A 53 -5.17 -11.13 -9.62
C SER A 53 -5.67 -12.15 -10.65
N ALA A 54 -7.00 -12.25 -10.79
CA ALA A 54 -7.67 -13.10 -11.77
C ALA A 54 -8.53 -12.24 -12.71
N GLY A 55 -7.94 -11.81 -13.83
CA GLY A 55 -8.59 -10.91 -14.79
C GLY A 55 -8.91 -9.55 -14.15
N ASN A 56 -10.19 -9.24 -14.02
CA ASN A 56 -10.69 -7.99 -13.43
C ASN A 56 -10.84 -8.06 -11.90
N ILE A 57 -10.59 -9.21 -11.28
CA ILE A 57 -10.72 -9.42 -9.84
C ILE A 57 -9.33 -9.34 -9.21
N GLN A 58 -9.17 -8.42 -8.26
CA GLN A 58 -7.98 -8.31 -7.41
C GLN A 58 -8.42 -8.54 -5.96
N VAL A 59 -7.83 -9.55 -5.32
CA VAL A 59 -8.05 -9.85 -3.91
C VAL A 59 -6.72 -9.61 -3.18
N SER A 60 -6.73 -8.71 -2.20
CA SER A 60 -5.61 -8.49 -1.30
C SER A 60 -6.13 -8.55 0.12
N GLU A 61 -5.62 -9.52 0.89
CA GLU A 61 -5.88 -9.64 2.33
C GLU A 61 -4.98 -8.71 3.17
N GLY A 62 -4.13 -7.93 2.49
CA GLY A 62 -3.24 -6.96 3.11
C GLY A 62 -3.90 -5.61 3.39
N PHE A 63 -3.07 -4.64 3.78
CA PHE A 63 -3.52 -3.26 3.94
C PHE A 63 -3.85 -2.66 2.56
N ILE A 64 -5.02 -2.02 2.44
CA ILE A 64 -5.32 -1.16 1.29
C ILE A 64 -4.32 0.00 1.34
N ASN A 65 -3.25 -0.12 0.57
CA ASN A 65 -2.28 0.95 0.42
C ASN A 65 -2.92 2.05 -0.42
N GLY A 66 -2.92 3.27 0.09
CA GLY A 66 -3.36 4.44 -0.67
C GLY A 66 -2.57 4.55 -1.98
N SER A 67 -3.17 5.18 -2.99
CA SER A 67 -2.54 5.40 -4.29
C SER A 67 -1.12 5.97 -4.13
N MET A 68 -0.10 5.21 -4.53
CA MET A 68 1.29 5.68 -4.50
C MET A 68 1.45 6.80 -5.51
N LYS A 69 1.64 8.03 -5.04
CA LYS A 69 1.94 9.19 -5.89
C LYS A 69 3.45 9.32 -6.03
N ILE A 70 4.00 8.81 -7.12
CA ILE A 70 5.42 9.00 -7.45
C ILE A 70 5.58 10.33 -8.16
N LYS A 71 6.31 11.27 -7.54
CA LYS A 71 6.78 12.48 -8.21
C LYS A 71 8.21 12.24 -8.69
N ILE A 72 8.40 12.21 -10.00
CA ILE A 72 9.73 12.13 -10.62
C ILE A 72 10.09 13.53 -11.09
N ASP A 73 11.16 14.10 -10.55
CA ASP A 73 11.74 15.37 -11.01
C ASP A 73 13.05 15.05 -11.76
N PRO A 74 12.99 14.63 -13.05
CA PRO A 74 14.19 14.25 -13.78
C PRO A 74 15.06 15.48 -14.04
N LYS A 75 16.29 15.48 -13.49
CA LYS A 75 17.29 16.50 -13.80
C LYS A 75 18.03 16.10 -15.06
N VAL A 76 17.69 16.72 -16.18
CA VAL A 76 18.42 16.54 -17.44
C VAL A 76 19.74 17.30 -17.34
N PHE A 77 20.85 16.58 -17.30
CA PHE A 77 22.17 17.15 -17.51
C PHE A 77 22.48 17.09 -19.00
N LEU A 78 22.86 18.22 -19.60
CA LEU A 78 23.44 18.20 -20.94
C LEU A 78 24.78 17.45 -20.85
N GLN A 79 24.84 16.28 -21.49
CA GLN A 79 26.06 15.48 -21.54
C GLN A 79 27.11 16.18 -22.40
N GLY A 80 28.37 16.17 -21.94
CA GLY A 80 29.48 16.72 -22.71
C GLY A 80 29.80 15.90 -23.96
N PRO A 81 30.50 16.49 -24.95
CA PRO A 81 30.82 15.85 -26.24
C PRO A 81 31.67 14.59 -26.13
N LEU A 82 32.44 14.43 -25.03
CA LEU A 82 33.29 13.26 -24.80
C LEU A 82 32.49 11.97 -24.56
N LEU A 83 31.27 12.08 -24.02
CA LEU A 83 30.45 10.93 -23.61
C LEU A 83 29.29 10.65 -24.59
N ASN A 84 29.34 11.18 -25.81
CA ASN A 84 28.33 10.90 -26.83
C ASN A 84 28.49 9.44 -27.34
N PRO A 85 27.49 8.56 -27.15
CA PRO A 85 27.60 7.15 -27.51
C PRO A 85 27.50 6.88 -29.02
N VAL A 86 27.03 7.86 -29.81
CA VAL A 86 26.88 7.74 -31.26
C VAL A 86 28.07 8.35 -31.99
N ASN A 87 28.51 9.54 -31.55
CA ASN A 87 29.63 10.27 -32.15
C ASN A 87 30.54 10.89 -31.08
N ALA A 88 31.57 10.16 -30.66
CA ALA A 88 32.55 10.66 -29.70
C ALA A 88 33.21 11.96 -30.20
N GLY A 89 33.25 12.98 -29.35
CA GLY A 89 33.82 14.30 -29.67
C GLY A 89 32.81 15.34 -30.18
N LEU A 90 31.55 14.95 -30.43
CA LEU A 90 30.45 15.86 -30.77
C LEU A 90 29.39 15.86 -29.66
N MET A 91 28.79 17.01 -29.37
CA MET A 91 27.66 17.09 -28.43
C MET A 91 26.47 16.29 -28.97
N ASN A 92 25.76 15.60 -28.06
CA ASN A 92 24.55 14.87 -28.46
C ASN A 92 23.39 15.85 -28.58
N ASP A 93 22.85 15.95 -29.78
CA ASP A 93 21.87 16.96 -30.15
C ASP A 93 20.43 16.41 -30.27
N ASN A 94 20.23 15.14 -29.90
CA ASN A 94 18.95 14.46 -30.06
C ASN A 94 17.78 15.15 -29.36
N LEU A 95 18.02 15.82 -28.23
CA LEU A 95 16.97 16.52 -27.49
C LEU A 95 16.51 17.81 -28.20
N ARG A 96 17.42 18.48 -28.93
CA ARG A 96 17.09 19.65 -29.75
C ARG A 96 16.42 19.22 -31.04
N SER A 97 16.97 18.22 -31.75
CA SER A 97 16.38 17.71 -33.00
C SER A 97 15.00 17.07 -32.81
N SER A 98 14.73 16.52 -31.62
CA SER A 98 13.43 15.95 -31.25
C SER A 98 12.45 16.94 -30.62
N ASN A 99 12.77 18.25 -30.60
CA ASN A 99 11.94 19.33 -30.05
C ASN A 99 11.59 19.19 -28.55
N TYR A 100 12.43 18.51 -27.76
CA TYR A 100 12.24 18.40 -26.31
C TYR A 100 12.89 19.57 -25.52
N ILE A 101 13.74 20.35 -26.17
CA ILE A 101 14.32 21.58 -25.61
C ILE A 101 13.81 22.78 -26.42
N PRO A 102 13.23 23.81 -25.77
CA PRO A 102 12.85 25.05 -26.46
C PRO A 102 14.07 25.74 -27.09
N THR A 103 13.99 26.06 -28.38
CA THR A 103 15.03 26.83 -29.11
C THR A 103 14.78 28.33 -29.09
N THR A 104 13.61 28.74 -28.62
CA THR A 104 13.23 30.14 -28.37
C THR A 104 13.34 30.43 -26.89
N SER A 105 13.95 31.57 -26.54
CA SER A 105 14.01 32.04 -25.17
C SER A 105 12.60 32.18 -24.57
N PRO A 106 12.42 31.86 -23.28
CA PRO A 106 11.15 32.09 -22.60
C PRO A 106 10.94 33.57 -22.21
N TYR A 107 11.88 34.45 -22.54
CA TYR A 107 11.83 35.88 -22.21
C TYR A 107 11.25 36.69 -23.37
N ALA A 108 10.86 37.93 -23.08
CA ALA A 108 10.20 38.82 -24.06
C ALA A 108 11.07 39.16 -25.29
N ASP A 109 12.37 38.87 -25.24
CA ASP A 109 13.29 39.04 -26.36
C ASP A 109 13.09 38.01 -27.48
N ALA A 110 12.39 36.89 -27.20
CA ALA A 110 12.10 35.79 -28.13
C ALA A 110 13.33 35.34 -28.93
N ALA A 111 14.52 35.42 -28.33
CA ALA A 111 15.76 35.09 -28.98
C ALA A 111 15.76 33.61 -29.39
N THR A 112 16.03 33.34 -30.67
CA THR A 112 16.09 31.99 -31.22
C THR A 112 17.53 31.55 -31.40
N CYS A 113 17.84 30.31 -31.02
CA CYS A 113 19.05 29.61 -31.46
C CYS A 113 18.75 28.88 -32.77
N ASP A 114 19.66 28.98 -33.75
CA ASP A 114 19.53 28.27 -35.02
C ASP A 114 19.41 26.76 -34.81
N VAL A 115 18.54 26.14 -35.62
CA VAL A 115 18.19 24.73 -35.50
C VAL A 115 19.14 23.81 -36.26
N SER A 116 20.24 24.32 -36.82
CA SER A 116 21.22 23.53 -37.58
C SER A 116 22.65 24.00 -37.36
#